data_AF-A0A382YPJ8-F1
#
_entry.id   AF-A0A382YPJ8-F1
#
_cell.length_a   1.000
_cell.length_b   1.000
_cell.length_c   1.000
_cell.angle_alpha   90.00
_cell.angle_beta   90.00
_cell.angle_gamma   90.00
#
_symmetry.space_group_name_H-M   'P 1'
#
loop_
_entity.id
_entity.type
_entity.pdbx_description
1 polymer ?
#
loop_
_entity_poly.entity_id
_entity_poly.type
_entity_poly.pdbx_seq_one_letter_code
_entity_poly.pdbx_strand_id
1 'polypeptide(L)'
;MKRFFPAILAAMLTLLPSQAAATWSIIAVDTRTGLVVIASATCVTAEGLRTRGGLKSIQAIVVPGVGVAAAQAGVDRTRANQMLIFEEMRNNTDPDDILRMLSTDENFQRRQFGIVDLEGR
;
A
#
# COMPACT_ATOMS: atom_id res chain seq x y z
N MET A 1 -37.08 30.76 -11.17
CA MET A 1 -36.56 30.24 -9.89
C MET A 1 -36.57 28.70 -9.80
N LYS A 2 -37.70 28.01 -10.07
CA LYS A 2 -37.80 26.54 -9.93
C LYS A 2 -36.82 25.70 -10.80
N ARG A 3 -36.37 26.22 -11.95
CA ARG A 3 -35.41 25.53 -12.85
C ARG A 3 -33.96 25.52 -12.37
N PHE A 4 -33.57 26.48 -11.52
CA PHE A 4 -32.20 26.58 -10.98
C PHE A 4 -32.05 25.87 -9.64
N PHE A 5 -33.17 25.60 -8.96
CA PHE A 5 -33.21 24.89 -7.69
C PHE A 5 -32.51 23.52 -7.70
N PRO A 6 -32.72 22.62 -8.70
CA PRO A 6 -32.01 21.34 -8.73
C PRO A 6 -30.50 21.49 -8.97
N ALA A 7 -30.08 22.48 -9.75
CA ALA A 7 -28.66 22.75 -10.01
C ALA A 7 -27.97 23.31 -8.75
N ILE A 8 -28.64 24.20 -8.01
CA ILE A 8 -28.14 24.74 -6.75
C ILE A 8 -28.05 23.63 -5.70
N LEU A 9 -29.07 22.77 -5.60
CA LEU A 9 -29.05 21.64 -4.66
C LEU A 9 -27.94 20.64 -4.98
N ALA A 10 -27.73 20.31 -6.26
CA ALA A 10 -26.63 19.44 -6.69
C ALA A 10 -25.25 20.06 -6.36
N ALA A 11 -25.07 21.36 -6.61
CA ALA A 11 -23.85 22.07 -6.25
C ALA A 11 -23.62 22.08 -4.74
N MET A 12 -24.67 22.29 -3.93
CA MET A 12 -24.58 22.23 -2.47
C MET A 12 -24.20 20.83 -1.95
N LEU A 13 -24.66 19.75 -2.59
CA LEU A 13 -24.25 18.39 -2.22
C LEU A 13 -22.75 18.13 -2.44
N THR A 14 -22.12 18.79 -3.42
CA THR A 14 -20.67 18.65 -3.67
C THR A 14 -19.79 19.37 -2.64
N LEU A 15 -20.37 20.24 -1.81
CA LEU A 15 -19.66 20.98 -0.76
C LEU A 15 -19.58 20.20 0.57
N LEU A 16 -20.25 19.05 0.67
CA LEU A 16 -20.18 18.23 1.88
C LEU A 16 -18.83 17.50 1.94
N PRO A 17 -18.08 17.59 3.06
CA PRO A 17 -16.82 16.87 3.19
C PRO A 17 -17.08 15.36 3.19
N SER A 18 -16.42 14.63 2.29
CA SER A 18 -16.40 13.16 2.30
C SER A 18 -15.25 12.64 3.18
N GLN A 19 -15.48 11.58 3.94
CA GLN A 19 -14.39 10.87 4.60
C GLN A 19 -13.44 10.27 3.55
N ALA A 20 -12.17 10.67 3.60
CA ALA A 20 -11.14 10.06 2.77
C ALA A 20 -10.75 8.70 3.36
N ALA A 21 -10.74 7.66 2.53
CA ALA A 21 -10.21 6.35 2.88
C ALA A 21 -8.72 6.30 2.53
N ALA A 22 -7.90 6.89 3.40
CA ALA A 22 -6.47 7.02 3.13
C ALA A 22 -5.62 5.97 3.86
N THR A 23 -4.49 5.62 3.27
CA THR A 23 -3.44 4.80 3.87
C THR A 23 -2.10 5.30 3.36
N TRP A 24 -1.13 5.42 4.25
CA TRP A 24 0.22 5.86 3.96
C TRP A 24 1.23 4.90 4.57
N SER A 25 2.34 4.71 3.87
CA SER A 25 3.50 3.99 4.39
C SER A 25 4.80 4.66 3.98
N ILE A 26 5.79 4.61 4.85
CA ILE A 26 7.18 4.94 4.54
C ILE A 26 8.01 3.70 4.84
N ILE A 27 8.81 3.30 3.87
CA ILE A 27 9.81 2.25 4.00
C ILE A 27 11.19 2.88 3.81
N ALA A 28 12.17 2.40 4.55
CA ALA A 28 13.53 2.90 4.47
C ALA A 28 14.52 1.78 4.81
N VAL A 29 15.71 1.90 4.22
CA VAL A 29 16.88 1.08 4.54
C VAL A 29 18.03 1.98 4.93
N ASP A 30 18.86 1.52 5.86
CA ASP A 30 20.21 2.04 6.06
C ASP A 30 21.18 1.06 5.38
N THR A 31 21.65 1.42 4.18
CA THR A 31 22.53 0.57 3.37
C THR A 31 23.90 0.31 4.01
N ARG A 32 24.31 1.13 5.00
CA ARG A 32 25.56 0.92 5.74
C ARG A 32 25.42 -0.14 6.84
N THR A 33 24.26 -0.21 7.49
CA THR A 33 24.04 -1.11 8.65
C THR A 33 23.15 -2.32 8.33
N GLY A 34 22.43 -2.29 7.21
CA GLY A 34 21.42 -3.29 6.86
C GLY A 34 20.11 -3.14 7.65
N LEU A 35 19.94 -2.07 8.42
CA LEU A 35 18.71 -1.81 9.16
C LEU A 35 17.58 -1.48 8.18
N VAL A 36 16.41 -2.07 8.40
CA VAL A 36 15.21 -1.80 7.61
C VAL A 36 14.08 -1.31 8.51
N VAL A 37 13.30 -0.34 8.03
CA VAL A 37 12.19 0.25 8.77
C VAL A 37 10.96 0.33 7.86
N ILE A 38 9.80 0.06 8.45
CA ILE A 38 8.50 0.34 7.87
C ILE A 38 7.63 1.06 8.91
N ALA A 39 7.06 2.18 8.52
CA ALA A 39 6.10 2.95 9.32
C ALA A 39 4.84 3.19 8.50
N SER A 40 3.65 3.12 9.10
CA SER A 40 2.39 3.18 8.35
C SER A 40 1.23 3.73 9.18
N ALA A 41 0.29 4.40 8.50
CA ALA A 41 -0.93 4.94 9.08
C ALA A 41 -2.11 4.69 8.13
N THR A 42 -3.28 4.38 8.68
CA THR A 42 -4.47 4.03 7.87
C THR A 42 -5.76 4.48 8.55
N CYS A 43 -6.79 4.73 7.74
CA CYS A 43 -8.16 4.96 8.22
C CYS A 43 -8.92 3.65 8.54
N VAL A 44 -8.32 2.47 8.36
CA VAL A 44 -8.92 1.20 8.83
C VAL A 44 -9.09 1.26 10.35
N THR A 45 -10.27 0.88 10.82
CA THR A 45 -10.62 0.91 12.25
C THR A 45 -9.67 0.05 13.07
N ALA A 46 -9.42 0.43 14.33
CA ALA A 46 -8.59 -0.33 15.25
C ALA A 46 -9.04 -1.80 15.36
N GLU A 47 -10.36 -2.02 15.42
CA GLU A 47 -10.95 -3.37 15.44
C GLU A 47 -10.69 -4.14 14.13
N GLY A 48 -10.82 -3.46 12.97
CA GLY A 48 -10.50 -4.04 11.67
C GLY A 48 -9.02 -4.43 11.54
N LEU A 49 -8.11 -3.69 12.17
CA LEU A 49 -6.69 -4.04 12.23
C LEU A 49 -6.44 -5.20 13.20
N ARG A 50 -7.03 -5.17 14.40
CA ARG A 50 -6.85 -6.19 15.44
C ARG A 50 -7.22 -7.58 14.94
N THR A 51 -8.33 -7.69 14.21
CA THR A 51 -8.82 -8.95 13.62
C THR A 51 -7.95 -9.47 12.46
N ARG A 52 -7.06 -8.63 11.90
CA ARG A 52 -6.21 -8.98 10.75
C ARG A 52 -4.72 -9.09 11.09
N GLY A 53 -4.36 -9.01 12.38
CA GLY A 53 -2.96 -9.05 12.83
C GLY A 53 -2.21 -7.71 12.65
N GLY A 54 -2.94 -6.60 12.54
CA GLY A 54 -2.40 -5.25 12.41
C GLY A 54 -1.79 -4.94 11.04
N LEU A 55 -1.25 -3.73 10.91
CA LEU A 55 -0.59 -3.25 9.68
C LEU A 55 0.54 -4.17 9.22
N LYS A 56 1.31 -4.72 10.17
CA LYS A 56 2.37 -5.69 9.87
C LYS A 56 1.86 -6.87 9.03
N SER A 57 0.74 -7.48 9.42
CA SER A 57 0.20 -8.66 8.74
C SER A 57 -0.42 -8.35 7.38
N ILE A 58 -1.00 -7.16 7.22
CA ILE A 58 -1.77 -6.82 6.01
C ILE A 58 -0.95 -6.18 4.90
N GLN A 59 0.18 -5.54 5.22
CA GLN A 59 0.95 -4.80 4.20
C GLN A 59 2.46 -4.90 4.29
N ALA A 60 3.05 -5.29 5.43
CA ALA A 60 4.50 -5.28 5.56
C ALA A 60 5.13 -6.56 5.01
N ILE A 61 6.09 -6.42 4.10
CA ILE A 61 6.98 -7.50 3.66
C ILE A 61 8.39 -7.11 4.12
N VAL A 62 8.95 -7.87 5.07
CA VAL A 62 10.31 -7.64 5.57
C VAL A 62 11.14 -8.86 5.21
N VAL A 63 12.22 -8.65 4.47
CA VAL A 63 13.15 -9.71 4.04
C VAL A 63 14.51 -9.43 4.69
N PRO A 64 14.81 -10.06 5.85
CA PRO A 64 16.05 -9.81 6.58
C PRO A 64 17.29 -10.03 5.71
N GLY A 65 18.20 -9.06 5.73
CA GLY A 65 19.43 -9.09 4.92
C GLY A 65 19.23 -8.76 3.44
N VAL A 66 18.02 -8.38 3.02
CA VAL A 66 17.71 -8.08 1.61
C VAL A 66 17.01 -6.73 1.47
N GLY A 67 15.95 -6.46 2.24
CA GLY A 67 15.19 -5.22 2.08
C GLY A 67 13.83 -5.22 2.76
N VAL A 68 13.01 -4.24 2.40
CA VAL A 68 11.63 -4.07 2.90
C VAL A 68 10.70 -3.59 1.80
N ALA A 69 9.44 -4.01 1.87
CA ALA A 69 8.38 -3.56 0.99
C ALA A 69 7.06 -3.36 1.75
N ALA A 70 6.18 -2.57 1.14
CA ALA A 70 4.81 -2.34 1.56
C ALA A 70 3.84 -2.62 0.40
N ALA A 71 2.87 -3.51 0.63
CA ALA A 71 1.77 -3.79 -0.29
C ALA A 71 0.45 -3.36 0.35
N GLN A 72 -0.11 -2.23 -0.08
CA GLN A 72 -1.25 -1.57 0.55
C GLN A 72 -2.29 -1.13 -0.48
N ALA A 73 -3.39 -0.54 0.01
CA ALA A 73 -4.59 -0.18 -0.77
C ALA A 73 -5.24 -1.39 -1.49
N GLY A 74 -6.57 -1.54 -1.37
CA GLY A 74 -7.26 -2.66 -2.01
C GLY A 74 -6.63 -4.04 -1.71
N VAL A 75 -6.27 -4.27 -0.44
CA VAL A 75 -5.40 -5.38 0.03
C VAL A 75 -5.71 -6.71 -0.65
N ASP A 76 -4.66 -7.37 -1.15
CA ASP A 76 -4.73 -8.74 -1.67
C ASP A 76 -4.99 -9.73 -0.52
N ARG A 77 -6.17 -10.36 -0.54
CA ARG A 77 -6.56 -11.32 0.49
C ARG A 77 -5.95 -12.71 0.28
N THR A 78 -5.45 -12.99 -0.92
CA THR A 78 -4.79 -14.27 -1.25
C THR A 78 -3.33 -14.29 -0.81
N ARG A 79 -2.74 -13.10 -0.57
CA ARG A 79 -1.31 -12.87 -0.31
C ARG A 79 -0.39 -13.18 -1.49
N ALA A 80 -0.91 -13.44 -2.69
CA ALA A 80 -0.11 -13.69 -3.88
C ALA A 80 0.91 -12.57 -4.16
N ASN A 81 0.50 -11.30 -4.09
CA ASN A 81 1.43 -10.18 -4.30
C ASN A 81 2.52 -10.08 -3.23
N GLN A 82 2.17 -10.36 -1.97
CA GLN A 82 3.12 -10.32 -0.87
C GLN A 82 4.16 -11.43 -1.01
N MET A 83 3.71 -12.62 -1.43
CA MET A 83 4.58 -13.77 -1.69
C MET A 83 5.47 -13.53 -2.90
N LEU A 84 4.94 -12.99 -4.00
CA LEU A 84 5.73 -12.63 -5.18
C LEU A 84 6.84 -11.64 -4.82
N ILE A 85 6.50 -10.55 -4.11
CA ILE A 85 7.51 -9.57 -3.66
C ILE A 85 8.57 -10.26 -2.78
N PHE A 86 8.13 -11.07 -1.81
CA PHE A 86 9.05 -11.76 -0.91
C PHE A 86 10.01 -12.70 -1.64
N GLU A 87 9.51 -13.48 -2.60
CA GLU A 87 10.28 -14.43 -3.38
C GLU A 87 11.27 -13.71 -4.31
N GLU A 88 10.80 -12.69 -5.03
CA GLU A 88 11.63 -11.95 -5.98
C GLU A 88 12.70 -11.10 -5.30
N MET A 89 12.40 -10.50 -4.14
CA MET A 89 13.44 -9.84 -3.33
C MET A 89 14.52 -10.85 -2.92
N ARG A 90 14.15 -12.07 -2.51
CA ARG A 90 15.13 -13.11 -2.16
C ARG A 90 15.94 -13.60 -3.36
N ASN A 91 15.41 -13.44 -4.57
CA ASN A 91 16.11 -13.73 -5.83
C ASN A 91 17.02 -12.56 -6.29
N ASN A 92 17.10 -11.48 -5.51
CA ASN A 92 17.79 -10.23 -5.86
C ASN A 92 17.26 -9.56 -7.14
N THR A 93 16.00 -9.81 -7.47
CA THR A 93 15.31 -9.16 -8.60
C THR A 93 15.21 -7.66 -8.33
N ASP A 94 15.44 -6.87 -9.38
CA ASP A 94 15.36 -5.41 -9.27
C ASP A 94 13.95 -4.94 -8.85
N PRO A 95 13.81 -3.99 -7.91
CA PRO A 95 12.51 -3.49 -7.48
C PRO A 95 11.58 -3.07 -8.64
N ASP A 96 12.11 -2.47 -9.71
CA ASP A 96 11.32 -2.08 -10.88
C ASP A 96 10.84 -3.28 -11.70
N ASP A 97 11.63 -4.36 -11.76
CA ASP A 97 11.21 -5.65 -12.33
C ASP A 97 10.03 -6.24 -11.53
N ILE A 98 10.11 -6.22 -10.20
CA ILE A 98 9.05 -6.71 -9.33
C ILE A 98 7.76 -5.91 -9.54
N LEU A 99 7.84 -4.58 -9.63
CA LEU A 99 6.69 -3.73 -9.92
C LEU A 99 6.05 -4.07 -11.28
N ARG A 100 6.86 -4.38 -12.30
CA ARG A 100 6.34 -4.84 -13.59
C ARG A 100 5.65 -6.20 -13.49
N MET A 101 6.18 -7.14 -12.72
CA MET A 101 5.51 -8.43 -12.49
C MET A 101 4.15 -8.25 -11.80
N LEU A 102 4.08 -7.37 -10.80
CA LEU A 102 2.84 -7.05 -10.07
C LEU A 102 1.76 -6.40 -10.95
N SER A 103 2.14 -5.78 -12.08
CA SER A 103 1.18 -5.17 -13.01
C SER A 103 0.22 -6.17 -13.67
N THR A 104 0.50 -7.47 -13.56
CA THR A 104 -0.36 -8.56 -14.04
C THR A 104 -1.59 -8.81 -13.15
N ASP A 105 -1.62 -8.26 -11.93
CA ASP A 105 -2.79 -8.35 -11.05
C ASP A 105 -3.98 -7.58 -11.63
N GLU A 106 -5.12 -8.23 -11.82
CA GLU A 106 -6.33 -7.60 -12.37
C GLU A 106 -6.83 -6.38 -11.56
N ASN A 107 -6.49 -6.33 -10.28
CA ASN A 107 -6.81 -5.23 -9.38
C ASN A 107 -5.64 -4.25 -9.17
N PHE A 108 -4.57 -4.33 -9.97
CA PHE A 108 -3.35 -3.51 -9.82
C PHE A 108 -3.64 -2.02 -9.63
N GLN A 109 -4.60 -1.46 -10.39
CA GLN A 109 -4.99 -0.05 -10.31
C GLN A 109 -5.59 0.37 -8.95
N ARG A 110 -6.03 -0.58 -8.13
CA ARG A 110 -6.56 -0.34 -6.79
C ARG A 110 -5.53 -0.58 -5.69
N ARG A 111 -4.32 -0.99 -6.06
CA ARG A 111 -3.23 -1.38 -5.17
C ARG A 111 -2.11 -0.34 -5.22
N GLN A 112 -1.28 -0.36 -4.19
CA GLN A 112 -0.09 0.45 -4.08
C GLN A 112 1.04 -0.41 -3.52
N PHE A 113 2.21 -0.29 -4.15
CA PHE A 113 3.41 -1.01 -3.79
C PHE A 113 4.56 -0.03 -3.60
N GLY A 114 5.35 -0.25 -2.56
CA GLY A 114 6.66 0.36 -2.39
C GLY A 114 7.64 -0.74 -2.05
N ILE A 115 8.80 -0.74 -2.68
CA ILE A 115 9.86 -1.74 -2.51
C ILE A 115 11.17 -0.98 -2.43
N VAL A 116 12.03 -1.34 -1.47
CA VAL A 116 13.41 -0.86 -1.40
C VAL A 116 14.29 -1.99 -0.88
N ASP A 117 15.45 -2.17 -1.50
CA ASP A 117 16.44 -3.16 -1.07
C ASP A 117 17.66 -2.52 -0.40
N LEU A 118 18.57 -3.34 0.12
CA LEU A 118 19.78 -2.86 0.79
C LEU A 118 20.83 -2.28 -0.18
N GLU A 119 20.61 -2.33 -1.49
CA GLU A 119 21.40 -1.60 -2.48
C GLU A 119 20.88 -0.15 -2.66
N GLY A 120 19.71 0.16 -2.11
CA GLY A 120 19.08 1.48 -2.16
C GLY A 120 18.33 1.75 -3.46
N ARG A 121 17.91 0.69 -4.16
CA ARG A 121 17.08 0.76 -5.36
C ARG A 121 15.61 0.99 -5.02
#